data_AF-A0A8T7J028-F1
#
_entry.id   AF-A0A8T7J028-F1
#
_cell.length_a   1.000
_cell.length_b   1.000
_cell.length_c   1.000
_cell.angle_alpha   90.00
_cell.angle_beta   90.00
_cell.angle_gamma   90.00
#
_symmetry.space_group_name_H-M   'P 1'
#
loop_
_entity.id
_entity.type
_entity.pdbx_description
1 polymer ?
#
loop_
_entity_poly.entity_id
_entity_poly.type
_entity_poly.pdbx_seq_one_letter_code
_entity_poly.pdbx_strand_id
1 'polypeptide(L)'
;MFIFKIITYVAGAITLGLAGYLYKVLDESGYLEQVAAIPADDIMAFHIFAAVVIVWLVFGLIMKMVSRVLLIALLVLTLGIEGTFLGLNLNGSIVEQSINVDELLEQGKDLVDDIKDSL
;
A
#
# COMPACT_ATOMS: atom_id res chain seq x y z
N MET A 1 -23.81 -2.99 -17.87
CA MET A 1 -24.00 -2.83 -16.40
C MET A 1 -23.43 -3.99 -15.58
N PHE A 2 -23.58 -5.25 -15.99
CA PHE A 2 -23.09 -6.40 -15.20
C PHE A 2 -21.57 -6.37 -14.95
N ILE A 3 -20.77 -6.12 -15.99
CA ILE A 3 -19.30 -5.99 -15.89
C ILE A 3 -18.91 -4.92 -14.86
N PHE A 4 -19.56 -3.76 -14.88
CA PHE A 4 -19.27 -2.69 -13.91
C PHE A 4 -19.56 -3.10 -12.47
N LYS A 5 -20.61 -3.87 -12.22
CA LYS A 5 -20.89 -4.42 -10.87
C LYS A 5 -19.77 -5.35 -10.42
N ILE A 6 -19.28 -6.23 -11.30
CA ILE A 6 -18.16 -7.12 -11.01
C ILE A 6 -16.93 -6.30 -10.62
N ILE A 7 -16.59 -5.27 -11.41
CA ILE A 7 -15.44 -4.41 -11.10
C ILE A 7 -15.63 -3.72 -9.75
N THR A 8 -16.85 -3.28 -9.39
CA THR A 8 -17.13 -2.75 -8.05
C THR A 8 -16.88 -3.77 -6.94
N TYR A 9 -17.23 -5.04 -7.13
CA TYR A 9 -16.92 -6.09 -6.15
C TYR A 9 -15.42 -6.38 -6.07
N VAL A 10 -14.70 -6.36 -7.20
CA VAL A 10 -13.24 -6.47 -7.22
C VAL A 10 -12.61 -5.30 -6.49
N ALA A 11 -13.09 -4.07 -6.70
CA ALA A 11 -12.64 -2.90 -5.96
C ALA A 11 -12.85 -3.07 -4.45
N GLY A 12 -13.98 -3.64 -4.02
CA GLY A 12 -14.22 -3.98 -2.62
C GLY A 12 -13.24 -5.03 -2.08
N ALA A 13 -12.89 -6.06 -2.86
CA ALA A 13 -11.88 -7.03 -2.48
C ALA A 13 -10.48 -6.40 -2.36
N ILE A 14 -10.13 -5.47 -3.27
CA ILE A 14 -8.88 -4.71 -3.20
C ILE A 14 -8.86 -3.84 -1.92
N THR A 15 -9.96 -3.17 -1.57
CA THR A 15 -10.07 -2.43 -0.30
C THR A 15 -9.76 -3.31 0.90
N LEU A 16 -10.26 -4.55 0.94
CA LEU A 16 -9.96 -5.49 2.02
C LEU A 16 -8.48 -5.91 2.02
N GLY A 17 -7.88 -6.09 0.84
CA GLY A 17 -6.45 -6.35 0.70
C GLY A 17 -5.60 -5.19 1.24
N LEU A 18 -5.95 -3.95 0.90
CA LEU A 18 -5.29 -2.74 1.44
C LEU A 18 -5.46 -2.63 2.95
N ALA A 19 -6.64 -2.97 3.49
CA ALA A 19 -6.87 -3.02 4.93
C ALA A 19 -5.95 -4.05 5.62
N GLY A 20 -5.82 -5.24 5.04
CA GLY A 20 -4.94 -6.28 5.55
C GLY A 20 -3.47 -5.88 5.50
N TYR A 21 -3.04 -5.20 4.43
CA TYR A 21 -1.68 -4.66 4.34
C TYR A 21 -1.42 -3.57 5.38
N LEU A 22 -2.34 -2.61 5.53
CA LEU A 22 -2.24 -1.58 6.57
C LEU A 22 -2.17 -2.21 7.96
N TYR A 23 -2.98 -3.24 8.24
CA TYR A 23 -2.93 -3.96 9.51
C TYR A 23 -1.55 -4.61 9.73
N LYS A 24 -0.99 -5.25 8.71
CA LYS A 24 0.36 -5.82 8.77
C LYS A 24 1.39 -4.74 9.11
N VAL A 25 1.33 -3.58 8.46
CA VAL A 25 2.24 -2.46 8.73
C VAL A 25 2.07 -1.92 10.15
N LEU A 26 0.83 -1.84 10.64
CA LEU A 26 0.56 -1.47 12.03
C LEU A 26 1.15 -2.49 13.01
N ASP A 27 1.04 -3.78 12.73
CA ASP A 27 1.62 -4.83 13.58
C ASP A 27 3.15 -4.77 13.58
N GLU A 28 3.77 -4.60 12.40
CA GLU A 28 5.23 -4.46 12.24
C GLU A 28 5.78 -3.18 12.89
N SER A 29 4.99 -2.12 12.96
CA SER A 29 5.32 -0.87 13.67
C SER A 29 5.00 -0.92 15.17
N GLY A 30 4.62 -2.07 15.72
CA GLY A 30 4.22 -2.19 17.13
C GLY A 30 3.06 -1.26 17.48
N TYR A 31 2.13 -1.07 16.53
CA TYR A 31 1.04 -0.10 16.61
C TYR A 31 1.53 1.31 16.95
N LEU A 32 2.48 1.81 16.17
CA LEU A 32 3.07 3.17 16.24
C LEU A 32 4.20 3.35 17.28
N GLU A 33 4.57 2.30 18.01
CA GLU A 33 5.70 2.36 18.96
C GLU A 33 7.06 2.32 18.24
N GLN A 34 7.10 1.77 17.03
CA GLN A 34 8.31 1.57 16.24
C GLN A 34 8.14 2.13 14.83
N VAL A 35 9.27 2.48 14.19
CA VAL A 35 9.30 2.92 12.80
C VAL A 35 9.36 1.69 11.89
N ALA A 36 8.39 1.55 10.98
CA ALA A 36 8.39 0.54 9.94
C ALA A 36 9.09 1.08 8.69
N ALA A 37 10.20 0.45 8.30
CA ALA A 37 10.87 0.73 7.04
C ALA A 37 10.24 -0.11 5.92
N ILE A 38 9.67 0.55 4.92
CA ILE A 38 8.97 -0.10 3.81
C ILE A 38 9.59 0.37 2.49
N PRO A 39 9.77 -0.52 1.49
CA PRO A 39 10.21 -0.12 0.16
C PRO A 39 9.35 1.00 -0.43
N ALA A 40 10.00 1.98 -1.07
CA ALA A 40 9.33 3.12 -1.71
C ALA A 40 8.22 2.70 -2.68
N ASP A 41 8.51 1.65 -3.47
CA ASP A 41 7.60 1.11 -4.46
C ASP A 41 6.32 0.56 -3.83
N ASP A 42 6.41 -0.05 -2.65
CA ASP A 42 5.26 -0.59 -1.93
C ASP A 42 4.39 0.51 -1.33
N ILE A 43 5.01 1.56 -0.77
CA ILE A 43 4.32 2.77 -0.29
C ILE A 43 3.57 3.44 -1.45
N MET A 44 4.27 3.65 -2.58
CA MET A 44 3.68 4.27 -3.76
C MET A 44 2.55 3.42 -4.34
N ALA A 45 2.75 2.10 -4.46
CA ALA A 45 1.74 1.17 -4.95
C ALA A 45 0.48 1.23 -4.09
N PHE A 46 0.63 1.24 -2.76
CA PHE A 46 -0.50 1.37 -1.84
C PHE A 46 -1.36 2.60 -2.15
N HIS A 47 -0.73 3.78 -2.25
CA HIS A 47 -1.43 5.03 -2.56
C HIS A 47 -2.11 5.00 -3.93
N ILE A 48 -1.44 4.46 -4.96
CA ILE A 48 -2.01 4.34 -6.31
C ILE A 48 -3.23 3.44 -6.30
N PHE A 49 -3.15 2.26 -5.67
CA PHE A 49 -4.28 1.34 -5.61
C PHE A 49 -5.45 1.93 -4.82
N ALA A 50 -5.19 2.58 -3.69
CA ALA A 50 -6.21 3.28 -2.91
C ALA A 50 -6.89 4.38 -3.75
N ALA A 51 -6.11 5.23 -4.44
CA ALA A 51 -6.64 6.28 -5.30
C ALA A 51 -7.50 5.74 -6.45
N VAL A 52 -7.05 4.68 -7.14
CA VAL A 52 -7.81 4.04 -8.21
C VAL A 52 -9.14 3.50 -7.70
N VAL A 53 -9.13 2.84 -6.54
CA VAL A 53 -10.35 2.31 -5.91
C VAL A 53 -11.31 3.44 -5.52
N ILE A 54 -10.81 4.52 -4.90
CA ILE A 54 -11.62 5.68 -4.52
C ILE A 54 -12.28 6.30 -5.75
N VAL A 55 -11.52 6.56 -6.82
CA VAL A 55 -12.05 7.12 -8.08
C VAL A 55 -13.11 6.20 -8.67
N TRP A 56 -12.88 4.89 -8.67
CA TRP A 56 -13.85 3.92 -9.16
C TRP A 56 -15.14 3.91 -8.34
N LEU A 57 -15.04 3.96 -7.01
CA LEU A 57 -16.21 3.96 -6.13
C LEU A 57 -17.03 5.25 -6.25
N VAL A 58 -16.38 6.41 -6.40
CA VAL A 58 -17.06 7.69 -6.69
C VAL A 58 -17.79 7.61 -8.03
N PHE A 59 -17.14 7.10 -9.07
CA PHE A 59 -17.77 6.87 -10.37
C PHE A 59 -18.97 5.91 -10.25
N GLY A 60 -18.82 4.82 -9.49
CA GLY A 60 -19.90 3.86 -9.21
C GLY A 60 -21.11 4.49 -8.52
N LEU A 61 -20.88 5.48 -7.67
CA LEU A 61 -21.91 6.26 -6.96
C LEU A 61 -22.72 7.14 -7.92
N ILE A 62 -22.04 7.84 -8.83
CA ILE A 62 -22.66 8.67 -9.87
C ILE A 62 -23.49 7.81 -10.82
N MET A 63 -22.90 6.70 -11.28
CA MET A 63 -23.52 5.78 -12.24
C MET A 63 -24.55 4.82 -11.61
N LYS A 64 -24.72 4.87 -10.27
CA LYS A 64 -25.67 4.04 -9.51
C LYS A 64 -25.53 2.55 -9.83
N MET A 65 -24.30 2.05 -9.89
CA MET A 65 -23.99 0.70 -10.37
C MET A 65 -24.47 -0.40 -9.42
N VAL A 66 -24.32 -0.18 -8.11
CA VAL A 66 -24.77 -1.06 -7.03
C VAL A 66 -25.45 -0.23 -5.92
N SER A 67 -25.81 -0.87 -4.80
CA SER A 67 -26.41 -0.18 -3.65
C SER A 67 -25.56 1.00 -3.21
N ARG A 68 -26.18 2.18 -3.05
CA ARG A 68 -25.49 3.39 -2.57
C ARG A 68 -24.88 3.18 -1.18
N VAL A 69 -25.58 2.44 -0.32
CA VAL A 69 -25.09 2.11 1.03
C VAL A 69 -23.78 1.35 0.96
N LEU A 70 -23.67 0.37 0.06
CA LEU A 70 -22.44 -0.40 -0.14
C LEU A 70 -21.30 0.48 -0.66
N LEU A 71 -21.57 1.31 -1.67
CA LEU A 71 -20.54 2.20 -2.23
C LEU A 71 -20.03 3.22 -1.21
N ILE A 72 -20.93 3.80 -0.42
CA ILE A 72 -20.56 4.74 0.65
C ILE A 72 -19.74 4.02 1.72
N ALA A 73 -20.15 2.83 2.16
CA ALA A 73 -19.41 2.05 3.14
C ALA A 73 -17.98 1.73 2.66
N LEU A 74 -17.83 1.28 1.40
CA LEU A 74 -16.52 1.01 0.80
C LEU A 74 -15.67 2.27 0.63
N LEU A 75 -16.28 3.42 0.29
CA LEU A 75 -15.57 4.69 0.21
C LEU A 75 -15.03 5.13 1.56
N VAL A 76 -15.88 5.13 2.59
CA VAL A 76 -15.47 5.50 3.96
C VAL A 76 -14.34 4.59 4.42
N LEU A 77 -14.45 3.28 4.16
CA LEU A 77 -13.40 2.32 4.51
C LEU A 77 -12.10 2.62 3.77
N THR A 78 -12.14 2.77 2.44
CA THR A 78 -10.94 3.00 1.62
C THR A 78 -10.28 4.34 1.96
N LEU A 79 -11.07 5.39 2.18
CA LEU A 79 -10.56 6.70 2.63
C LEU A 79 -9.95 6.63 4.04
N GLY A 80 -10.55 5.84 4.94
CA GLY A 80 -9.98 5.60 6.26
C GLY A 80 -8.63 4.90 6.18
N ILE A 81 -8.54 3.83 5.39
CA ILE A 81 -7.31 3.07 5.17
C ILE A 81 -6.21 3.96 4.59
N GLU A 82 -6.51 4.69 3.51
CA GLU A 82 -5.57 5.60 2.86
C GLU A 82 -5.16 6.74 3.80
N GLY A 83 -6.13 7.35 4.49
CA GLY A 83 -5.87 8.43 5.44
C GLY A 83 -5.01 7.99 6.61
N THR A 84 -5.22 6.79 7.14
CA THR A 84 -4.35 6.22 8.17
C THR A 84 -2.96 6.01 7.61
N PHE A 85 -2.80 5.29 6.49
CA PHE A 85 -1.49 5.01 5.90
C PHE A 85 -0.70 6.28 5.57
N LEU A 86 -1.35 7.28 4.94
CA LEU A 86 -0.78 8.61 4.71
C LEU A 86 -0.35 9.27 6.02
N GLY A 87 -1.19 9.21 7.06
CA GLY A 87 -0.85 9.75 8.37
C GLY A 87 0.40 9.10 8.98
N LEU A 88 0.54 7.78 8.81
CA LEU A 88 1.73 7.04 9.27
C LEU A 88 2.99 7.42 8.50
N ASN A 89 2.88 7.59 7.18
CA ASN A 89 3.96 8.02 6.31
C ASN A 89 4.41 9.46 6.67
N LEU A 90 3.47 10.39 6.81
CA LEU A 90 3.76 11.79 7.13
C LEU A 90 4.30 12.00 8.56
N ASN A 91 3.94 11.15 9.52
CA ASN A 91 4.45 11.19 10.89
C ASN A 91 5.79 10.44 11.05
N GLY A 92 6.30 9.82 10.00
CA GLY A 92 7.55 9.05 10.04
C GLY A 92 7.45 7.71 10.78
N SER A 93 6.23 7.22 11.06
CA SER A 93 6.01 5.86 11.55
C SER A 93 6.18 4.83 10.43
N ILE A 94 5.90 5.21 9.19
CA ILE A 94 6.34 4.52 7.98
C ILE A 94 7.41 5.39 7.34
N VAL A 95 8.58 4.83 7.09
CA VAL A 95 9.65 5.50 6.35
C VAL A 95 10.04 4.69 5.13
N GLU A 96 10.41 5.42 4.08
CA GLU A 96 10.97 4.82 2.88
C GLU A 96 12.29 4.12 3.23
N GLN A 97 12.36 2.82 2.95
CA GLN A 97 13.60 2.08 3.02
C GLN A 97 14.49 2.56 1.87
N SER A 98 15.42 3.48 2.16
CA SER A 98 16.43 3.85 1.18
C SER A 98 17.33 2.65 0.95
N ILE A 99 17.26 2.04 -0.23
CA ILE A 99 18.32 1.15 -0.70
C ILE A 99 19.57 2.03 -0.81
N ASN A 100 20.47 1.91 0.16
CA ASN A 100 21.70 2.65 0.14
C ASN A 100 22.55 2.05 -0.97
N VAL A 101 22.69 2.76 -2.09
CA VAL A 101 23.48 2.30 -3.26
C VAL A 101 24.91 1.96 -2.84
N ASP A 102 25.40 2.60 -1.79
CA ASP A 102 26.69 2.29 -1.17
C ASP A 102 26.71 0.90 -0.52
N GLU A 103 25.65 0.44 0.15
CA GLU A 103 25.55 -0.93 0.69
C GLU A 103 25.47 -1.99 -0.42
N LEU A 104 24.80 -1.69 -1.54
CA LEU A 104 24.78 -2.59 -2.69
C LEU A 104 26.16 -2.70 -3.36
N LEU A 105 26.90 -1.59 -3.42
CA LEU A 105 28.27 -1.57 -3.93
C LEU A 105 29.23 -2.26 -2.96
N GLU A 106 29.01 -2.17 -1.66
CA GLU A 106 29.82 -2.81 -0.62
C GLU A 106 29.59 -4.33 -0.63
N GLN A 107 28.34 -4.80 -0.68
CA GLN A 107 28.03 -6.22 -0.85
C GLN A 107 28.53 -6.77 -2.19
N GLY A 108 28.47 -5.98 -3.26
CA GLY A 108 29.01 -6.35 -4.56
C GLY A 108 30.55 -6.46 -4.54
N LYS A 109 31.23 -5.62 -3.76
CA LYS A 109 32.68 -5.72 -3.53
C LYS A 109 33.04 -6.94 -2.70
N ASP A 110 32.34 -7.20 -1.61
CA ASP A 110 32.59 -8.36 -0.76
C ASP A 110 32.42 -9.67 -1.55
N LEU A 111 31.41 -9.76 -2.41
CA LEU A 111 31.23 -10.90 -3.32
C LEU A 111 32.36 -11.04 -4.34
N VAL A 112 32.89 -9.94 -4.86
CA VAL A 112 34.01 -9.97 -5.82
C VAL A 112 35.32 -10.34 -5.11
N ASP A 113 35.54 -9.82 -3.91
CA ASP A 113 36.72 -10.13 -3.10
C ASP A 113 36.69 -11.59 -2.61
N ASP A 114 35.55 -12.12 -2.17
CA ASP A 114 35.37 -13.54 -1.81
C ASP A 114 35.64 -14.48 -3.01
N ILE A 115 35.16 -14.12 -4.21
CA ILE A 115 35.44 -14.89 -5.43
C ILE A 115 36.93 -14.84 -5.77
N LYS A 116 37.57 -13.68 -5.60
CA LYS A 116 38.98 -13.47 -5.91
C LYS A 116 39.91 -14.21 -4.94
N ASP A 117 39.55 -14.29 -3.67
CA ASP A 117 40.28 -15.07 -2.66
C ASP A 117 40.06 -16.58 -2.79
N SER A 118 39.00 -17.00 -3.50
CA SER A 118 38.71 -18.41 -3.80
C SER A 118 39.40 -18.99 -5.06
N LEU A 119 40.11 -18.14 -5.82
CA LEU A 119 40.78 -18.45 -7.10
C LEU A 119 42.31 -18.56 -6.94
#